data_AF-A0A380FGQ9-F1
#
_entry.id   AF-A0A380FGQ9-F1
#
_cell.length_a   1.000
_cell.length_b   1.000
_cell.length_c   1.000
_cell.angle_alpha   90.00
_cell.angle_beta   90.00
_cell.angle_gamma   90.00
#
_symmetry.space_group_name_H-M   'P 1'
#
loop_
_entity.id
_entity.type
_entity.pdbx_description
1 polymer ?
#
loop_
_entity_poly.entity_id
_entity_poly.type
_entity_poly.pdbx_seq_one_letter_code
_entity_poly.pdbx_strand_id
1 'polypeptide(L)'
;MYVLIGLAIKISGTGWLMKLLPPVVVGPVIMVIGLSLAPTAVNMAMFENSSDMKGYNLSYLAVAMITLLVTILVQGFFKGFLSLIPVLIGIITGYIVSIFMGLVNFKPIVEAKWLHLPEVYLPFRDYTPSIHIGLILVLIPHRFCNG
;
A
#
# COMPACT_ATOMS: atom_id res chain seq x y z
N MET A 1 -20.45 -3.50 2.92
CA MET A 1 -19.95 -2.80 4.13
C MET A 1 -19.66 -1.31 3.85
N TYR A 2 -18.68 -0.96 3.00
CA TYR A 2 -18.28 0.44 2.77
C TYR A 2 -19.42 1.37 2.31
N VAL A 3 -20.32 0.88 1.45
CA VAL A 3 -21.49 1.65 0.99
C VAL A 3 -22.46 1.98 2.14
N LEU A 4 -22.68 1.04 3.07
CA LEU A 4 -23.55 1.24 4.24
C LEU A 4 -22.97 2.28 5.20
N ILE A 5 -21.66 2.21 5.44
CA ILE A 5 -20.94 3.18 6.28
C ILE A 5 -20.97 4.57 5.65
N GLY A 6 -20.73 4.67 4.35
CA GLY A 6 -20.82 5.93 3.61
C GLY A 6 -22.20 6.57 3.68
N LEU A 7 -23.26 5.77 3.58
CA LEU A 7 -24.64 6.25 3.72
C LEU A 7 -24.93 6.75 5.14
N ALA A 8 -24.48 6.01 6.16
CA ALA A 8 -24.65 6.39 7.57
C ALA A 8 -23.94 7.71 7.91
N ILE A 9 -22.72 7.91 7.41
CA ILE A 9 -21.97 9.17 7.60
C ILE A 9 -22.68 10.33 6.89
N LYS A 10 -23.21 10.11 5.69
CA LYS A 10 -23.96 11.14 4.95
C LYS A 10 -25.20 11.61 5.73
N ILE A 11 -25.89 10.69 6.40
CA ILE A 11 -27.09 11.00 7.20
C ILE A 11 -26.73 11.70 8.52
N SER A 12 -25.63 11.29 9.15
CA SER A 12 -25.29 11.72 10.50
C SER A 12 -24.38 12.98 10.54
N GLY A 13 -23.99 13.51 9.38
CA GLY A 13 -23.28 14.78 9.21
C GLY A 13 -21.77 14.74 9.50
N THR A 14 -20.98 15.61 8.89
CA THR A 14 -19.50 15.62 8.99
C THR A 14 -18.95 16.42 10.18
N GLY A 15 -19.80 17.15 10.90
CA GLY A 15 -19.39 18.04 11.99
C GLY A 15 -18.79 17.32 13.21
N TRP A 16 -19.33 16.15 13.57
CA TRP A 16 -18.75 15.34 14.66
C TRP A 16 -17.37 14.78 14.26
N LEU A 17 -17.21 14.43 12.97
CA LEU A 17 -15.98 13.86 12.43
C LEU A 17 -14.83 14.87 12.48
N MET A 18 -15.07 16.13 12.13
CA MET A 18 -14.08 17.22 12.24
C MET A 18 -13.69 17.54 13.69
N LYS A 19 -14.58 17.26 14.65
CA LYS A 19 -14.32 17.43 16.09
C LYS A 19 -13.52 16.27 16.68
N LEU A 20 -13.74 15.06 16.18
CA LEU A 20 -12.98 13.85 16.54
C LEU A 20 -11.62 13.78 15.84
N LEU A 21 -11.54 14.19 14.58
CA LEU A 21 -10.35 14.18 13.74
C LEU A 21 -10.03 15.61 13.27
N PRO A 22 -9.68 16.52 14.19
CA PRO A 22 -9.29 17.86 13.80
C PRO A 22 -8.04 17.79 12.90
N PRO A 23 -7.80 18.80 12.03
CA PRO A 23 -6.69 18.78 11.07
C PRO A 23 -5.30 18.55 11.71
N VAL A 24 -5.14 18.96 12.96
CA VAL A 24 -3.93 18.76 13.77
C VAL A 24 -3.62 17.28 14.07
N VAL A 25 -4.61 16.38 13.99
CA VAL A 25 -4.44 14.93 14.20
C VAL A 25 -4.34 14.19 12.86
N VAL A 26 -5.09 14.63 11.85
CA VAL A 26 -5.12 13.96 10.54
C VAL A 26 -3.74 13.97 9.88
N GLY A 27 -3.01 15.09 9.95
CA GLY A 27 -1.65 15.21 9.42
C GLY A 27 -0.68 14.18 10.01
N PRO A 28 -0.48 14.15 11.35
CA PRO A 28 0.36 13.15 12.01
C PRO A 28 -0.05 11.69 11.72
N VAL A 29 -1.35 11.38 11.69
CA VAL A 29 -1.84 10.03 11.38
C VAL A 29 -1.41 9.59 9.98
N ILE A 30 -1.57 10.44 8.97
CA ILE A 30 -1.14 10.15 7.59
C ILE A 30 0.38 9.95 7.52
N MET A 31 1.16 10.79 8.23
CA MET A 31 2.62 10.63 8.28
C MET A 31 3.05 9.29 8.89
N VAL A 32 2.40 8.85 9.98
CA VAL A 32 2.71 7.56 10.63
C VAL A 32 2.35 6.38 9.72
N ILE A 33 1.24 6.45 8.99
CA ILE A 33 0.87 5.41 8.00
C ILE A 33 1.92 5.36 6.89
N GLY A 34 2.37 6.52 6.39
CA GLY A 34 3.44 6.56 5.39
C GLY A 34 4.76 5.98 5.92
N LEU A 35 5.15 6.35 7.13
CA LEU A 35 6.37 5.89 7.77
C LEU A 35 6.33 4.39 8.11
N SER A 36 5.17 3.84 8.48
CA SER A 36 5.02 2.41 8.73
C SER A 36 5.12 1.56 7.47
N LEU A 37 4.73 2.11 6.31
CA LEU A 37 4.86 1.47 5.00
C LEU A 37 6.26 1.63 4.39
N ALA A 38 6.99 2.71 4.72
CA ALA A 38 8.34 2.96 4.21
C ALA A 38 9.32 1.76 4.30
N PRO A 39 9.48 1.06 5.44
CA PRO A 39 10.41 -0.07 5.51
C PRO A 39 10.02 -1.23 4.60
N THR A 40 8.71 -1.48 4.40
CA THR A 40 8.24 -2.52 3.48
C THR A 40 8.61 -2.21 2.03
N ALA A 41 8.47 -0.94 1.62
CA ALA A 41 8.86 -0.50 0.29
C ALA A 41 10.38 -0.61 0.07
N VAL A 42 11.20 -0.25 1.06
CA VAL A 42 12.67 -0.38 0.99
C VAL A 42 13.07 -1.85 0.87
N ASN A 43 12.45 -2.74 1.66
CA ASN A 43 12.74 -4.17 1.57
C ASN A 43 12.37 -4.75 0.19
N MET A 44 11.25 -4.31 -0.40
CA MET A 44 10.88 -4.70 -1.78
C MET A 44 11.84 -4.15 -2.85
N ALA A 45 12.47 -3.00 -2.59
CA ALA A 45 13.44 -2.41 -3.50
C ALA A 45 14.84 -3.05 -3.41
N MET A 46 15.20 -3.63 -2.26
CA MET A 46 16.54 -4.18 -2.02
C MET A 46 16.64 -5.71 -2.24
N PHE A 47 15.56 -6.44 -1.97
CA PHE A 47 15.56 -7.90 -1.97
C PHE A 47 14.65 -8.47 -3.05
N GLU A 48 15.13 -9.48 -3.76
CA GLU A 48 14.31 -10.27 -4.70
C GLU A 48 13.20 -11.04 -3.97
N ASN A 49 13.51 -11.59 -2.78
CA ASN A 49 12.53 -12.15 -1.86
C ASN A 49 12.45 -11.32 -0.58
N SER A 50 11.50 -10.39 -0.55
CA SER A 50 11.25 -9.49 0.58
C SER A 50 10.81 -10.23 1.87
N SER A 51 10.28 -11.46 1.76
CA SER A 51 9.85 -12.28 2.89
C SER A 51 11.00 -12.95 3.65
N ASP A 52 12.06 -13.36 2.95
CA ASP A 52 13.19 -14.10 3.53
C ASP A 52 14.42 -13.23 3.77
N MET A 53 14.38 -11.94 3.38
CA MET A 53 15.52 -10.99 3.47
C MET A 53 16.80 -11.57 2.85
N LYS A 54 16.63 -12.40 1.82
CA LYS A 54 17.70 -13.13 1.12
C LYS A 54 17.69 -12.75 -0.35
N GLY A 55 18.87 -12.73 -0.96
CA GLY A 55 19.04 -12.29 -2.35
C GLY A 55 19.13 -10.77 -2.46
N TYR A 56 20.07 -10.17 -1.74
CA TYR A 56 20.50 -8.79 -2.01
C TYR A 56 21.03 -8.75 -3.45
N ASN A 57 20.30 -8.06 -4.31
CA ASN A 57 20.63 -8.01 -5.72
C ASN A 57 20.67 -6.55 -6.15
N LEU A 58 21.87 -6.11 -6.53
CA LEU A 58 22.17 -4.72 -6.86
C LEU A 58 21.29 -4.21 -8.02
N SER A 59 20.81 -5.12 -8.87
CA SER A 59 19.91 -4.81 -9.98
C SER A 59 18.56 -4.28 -9.50
N TYR A 60 17.95 -4.86 -8.45
CA TYR A 60 16.67 -4.38 -7.91
C TYR A 60 16.80 -2.98 -7.31
N LEU A 61 17.87 -2.75 -6.55
CA LEU A 61 18.18 -1.45 -5.98
C LEU A 61 18.39 -0.41 -7.09
N ALA A 62 19.11 -0.77 -8.16
CA ALA A 62 19.33 0.10 -9.30
C ALA A 62 18.01 0.46 -10.01
N VAL A 63 17.11 -0.51 -10.25
CA VAL A 63 15.78 -0.23 -10.83
C VAL A 63 14.97 0.71 -9.94
N ALA A 64 14.95 0.48 -8.63
CA ALA A 64 14.22 1.33 -7.69
C ALA A 64 14.77 2.77 -7.67
N MET A 65 16.10 2.92 -7.65
CA MET A 65 16.75 4.24 -7.70
C MET A 65 16.49 4.97 -9.01
N ILE A 66 16.54 4.27 -10.16
CA ILE A 66 16.23 4.87 -11.45
C ILE A 66 14.75 5.29 -11.51
N THR A 67 13.83 4.45 -11.04
CA THR A 67 12.39 4.74 -10.98
C THR A 67 12.11 6.00 -10.15
N LEU A 68 12.73 6.09 -8.97
CA LEU A 68 12.60 7.22 -8.07
C LEU A 68 13.20 8.49 -8.70
N LEU A 69 14.39 8.39 -9.28
CA LEU A 69 15.07 9.51 -9.93
C LEU A 69 14.22 10.07 -11.08
N VAL A 70 13.69 9.20 -11.94
CA VAL A 70 12.81 9.59 -13.05
C VAL A 70 11.54 10.26 -12.51
N THR A 71 10.93 9.70 -11.45
CA THR A 71 9.73 10.29 -10.83
C THR A 71 10.00 11.72 -10.34
N ILE A 72 11.13 11.93 -9.65
CA ILE A 72 11.53 13.27 -9.15
C ILE A 72 11.83 14.23 -10.30
N LEU A 73 12.55 13.77 -11.33
CA LEU A 73 12.88 14.59 -12.50
C LEU A 73 11.61 15.00 -13.25
N VAL A 74 10.66 14.08 -13.46
CA VAL A 74 9.39 14.39 -14.12
C VAL A 74 8.56 15.37 -13.30
N GLN A 75 8.51 15.18 -11.97
CA GLN A 75 7.80 16.09 -11.07
C GLN A 75 8.42 17.50 -11.06
N GLY A 76 9.75 17.60 -11.08
CA GLY A 76 10.47 18.86 -10.98
C GLY A 76 10.62 19.65 -12.29
N PHE A 77 10.83 18.97 -13.42
CA PHE A 77 11.14 19.62 -14.71
C PHE A 77 9.93 19.82 -15.62
N PHE A 78 8.92 18.94 -15.55
CA PHE A 78 7.77 19.03 -16.44
C PHE A 78 6.68 19.90 -15.82
N LYS A 79 6.06 20.75 -16.65
CA LYS A 79 4.92 21.60 -16.29
C LYS A 79 3.69 21.17 -17.08
N GLY A 80 2.51 21.32 -16.49
CA GLY A 80 1.23 20.94 -17.10
C GLY A 80 0.84 19.49 -16.77
N PHE A 81 0.24 18.79 -17.74
CA PHE A 81 -0.37 17.47 -17.51
C PHE A 81 0.62 16.40 -17.00
N LEU A 82 1.87 16.43 -17.48
CA LEU A 82 2.89 15.44 -17.09
C LEU A 82 3.36 15.59 -15.63
N SER A 83 3.18 16.77 -15.01
CA SER A 83 3.50 17.01 -13.59
C SER A 83 2.42 16.45 -12.65
N LEU A 84 1.23 16.12 -13.18
CA LEU A 84 0.12 15.55 -12.40
C LEU A 84 0.26 14.03 -12.22
N ILE A 85 0.99 13.36 -13.12
CA ILE A 85 1.14 11.89 -13.16
C ILE A 85 2.61 11.40 -13.12
N PRO A 86 3.52 12.00 -12.32
CA PRO A 86 4.94 11.64 -12.32
C PRO A 86 5.17 10.18 -11.89
N VAL A 87 4.36 9.68 -10.94
CA VAL A 87 4.43 8.30 -10.45
C VAL A 87 4.17 7.28 -11.56
N LEU A 88 3.20 7.54 -12.44
CA LEU A 88 2.89 6.64 -13.55
C LEU A 88 4.06 6.54 -14.53
N ILE A 89 4.66 7.67 -14.90
CA ILE A 89 5.81 7.74 -15.81
C ILE A 89 7.02 7.05 -15.18
N GLY A 90 7.23 7.23 -13.88
CA GLY A 90 8.24 6.51 -13.10
C GLY A 90 8.07 5.01 -13.21
N ILE A 91 6.88 4.48 -12.91
CA ILE A 91 6.59 3.03 -12.97
C ILE A 91 6.82 2.46 -14.39
N ILE A 92 6.36 3.16 -15.43
CA ILE A 92 6.56 2.73 -16.83
C ILE A 92 8.05 2.64 -17.14
N THR A 93 8.82 3.66 -16.77
CA THR A 93 10.27 3.70 -17.02
C THR A 93 11.00 2.63 -16.22
N GLY A 94 10.64 2.45 -14.95
CA GLY A 94 11.17 1.40 -14.08
C GLY A 94 10.92 -0.01 -14.62
N TYR A 95 9.72 -0.25 -15.15
CA TYR A 95 9.38 -1.52 -15.78
C TYR A 95 10.25 -1.79 -17.02
N ILE A 96 10.44 -0.79 -17.89
CA ILE A 96 11.32 -0.90 -19.07
C ILE A 96 12.75 -1.26 -18.63
N VAL A 97 13.29 -0.58 -17.63
CA VAL A 97 14.64 -0.86 -17.10
C VAL A 97 14.73 -2.28 -16.51
N SER A 98 13.69 -2.73 -15.81
CA SER A 98 13.62 -4.08 -15.26
C SER A 98 13.68 -5.17 -16.34
N ILE A 99 13.05 -4.93 -17.50
CA ILE A 99 13.12 -5.83 -18.66
C ILE A 99 14.57 -5.92 -19.17
N PHE A 100 15.26 -4.79 -19.32
CA PHE A 100 16.66 -4.78 -19.77
C PHE A 100 17.61 -5.47 -18.80
N MET A 101 17.32 -5.43 -17.49
CA MET A 101 18.08 -6.14 -16.46
C MET A 101 17.73 -7.63 -16.34
N GLY A 102 16.76 -8.14 -17.11
CA GLY A 102 16.38 -9.56 -17.11
C GLY A 102 15.68 -10.03 -15.83
N LEU A 103 15.18 -9.11 -15.00
CA LEU A 103 14.53 -9.41 -13.72
C LEU A 103 13.05 -9.80 -13.88
N VAL A 104 12.50 -9.68 -15.09
CA VAL A 104 11.08 -9.89 -15.37
C VAL A 104 10.84 -11.32 -15.85
N ASN A 105 10.06 -12.08 -15.07
CA ASN A 105 9.60 -13.41 -15.47
C ASN A 105 8.25 -13.31 -16.20
N PHE A 106 8.25 -13.61 -17.51
CA PHE A 106 7.06 -13.58 -18.35
C PHE A 106 6.23 -14.88 -18.32
N LYS A 107 6.70 -15.95 -17.68
CA LYS A 107 5.97 -17.23 -17.57
C LYS A 107 4.52 -17.09 -17.08
N PRO A 108 4.23 -16.37 -15.98
CA PRO A 108 2.85 -16.25 -15.49
C PRO A 108 1.91 -15.51 -16.46
N ILE A 109 2.45 -14.67 -17.36
CA ILE A 109 1.64 -13.96 -18.37
C ILE A 109 1.24 -14.91 -19.51
N VAL A 110 2.12 -15.85 -19.86
CA VAL A 110 1.86 -16.86 -20.91
C VAL A 110 0.93 -17.96 -20.42
N GLU A 111 1.05 -18.35 -19.15
CA GLU A 111 0.24 -19.40 -18.53
C GLU A 111 -1.14 -18.91 -18.06
N ALA A 112 -1.32 -17.59 -17.95
CA ALA A 112 -2.60 -17.01 -17.56
C ALA A 112 -3.67 -17.30 -18.63
N LYS A 113 -4.72 -18.04 -18.24
CA LYS A 113 -5.90 -18.17 -19.09
C LYS A 113 -6.60 -16.82 -19.13
N TRP A 114 -7.04 -16.42 -20.34
CA TRP A 114 -7.79 -15.19 -20.58
C TRP A 114 -9.04 -15.02 -19.69
N LEU A 115 -9.58 -16.13 -19.18
CA LEU A 115 -10.72 -16.18 -18.28
C LEU A 115 -10.35 -17.00 -17.03
N HIS A 116 -9.84 -16.33 -16.01
CA HIS A 116 -9.71 -16.87 -14.66
C HIS A 116 -10.91 -16.42 -13.82
N LEU A 117 -11.71 -17.38 -13.36
CA LEU A 117 -12.68 -17.16 -12.31
C LEU A 117 -11.89 -17.05 -11.00
N PRO A 118 -11.97 -15.92 -10.26
CA PRO A 118 -11.27 -15.79 -8.99
C PRO A 118 -11.73 -16.91 -8.05
N GLU A 119 -10.80 -17.49 -7.29
CA GLU A 119 -11.15 -18.40 -6.22
C GLU A 119 -12.12 -17.68 -5.29
N VAL A 120 -13.37 -18.14 -5.26
CA VAL A 120 -14.40 -17.56 -4.41
C VAL A 120 -14.07 -17.98 -2.98
N TYR A 121 -13.34 -17.12 -2.28
CA TYR A 121 -13.11 -17.23 -0.85
C TYR A 121 -14.47 -17.09 -0.16
N LEU A 122 -15.04 -18.23 0.23
CA LEU A 122 -16.25 -18.26 1.05
C LEU A 122 -15.84 -17.89 2.48
N PRO A 123 -16.31 -16.75 3.02
CA PRO A 123 -16.17 -16.51 4.45
C PRO A 123 -16.85 -17.69 5.17
N PHE A 124 -16.29 -18.13 6.30
CA PHE A 124 -16.75 -19.24 7.17
C PHE A 124 -16.17 -20.66 6.95
N ARG A 125 -15.34 -20.94 5.94
CA ARG A 125 -14.65 -22.26 5.84
C ARG A 125 -13.14 -22.21 6.14
N ASP A 126 -12.47 -21.15 5.73
CA ASP A 126 -11.00 -21.00 5.89
C ASP A 126 -10.61 -20.13 7.10
N TYR A 127 -11.58 -19.51 7.78
CA TYR A 127 -11.37 -18.76 9.01
C TYR A 127 -11.83 -19.60 10.20
N THR A 128 -10.91 -20.30 10.87
CA THR A 128 -11.16 -20.62 12.28
C THR A 128 -11.20 -19.27 13.01
N PRO A 129 -12.27 -18.95 13.76
CA PRO A 129 -12.26 -17.80 14.65
C PRO A 129 -11.20 -18.07 15.73
N SER A 130 -9.95 -17.73 15.45
CA SER A 130 -8.92 -17.63 16.46
C SER A 130 -9.28 -16.42 17.30
N ILE A 131 -9.93 -16.69 18.42
CA ILE A 131 -10.29 -15.70 19.42
C ILE A 131 -8.97 -15.21 20.03
N HIS A 132 -8.33 -14.24 19.39
CA HIS A 132 -7.17 -13.56 19.95
C HIS A 132 -7.65 -12.70 21.11
N ILE A 133 -7.56 -13.27 22.32
CA ILE A 133 -7.82 -12.61 23.60
C ILE A 133 -7.09 -11.26 23.72
N GLY A 134 -5.95 -11.09 23.03
CA GLY A 134 -5.25 -9.80 22.94
C GLY A 134 -6.05 -8.68 22.26
N LEU A 135 -6.90 -8.99 21.28
CA LEU A 135 -7.73 -8.01 20.56
C LEU A 135 -8.90 -7.52 21.42
N ILE A 136 -9.43 -8.39 22.27
CA ILE A 136 -10.44 -8.05 23.28
C ILE A 136 -9.82 -7.14 24.35
N LEU A 137 -8.60 -7.44 24.82
CA LEU A 137 -7.91 -6.65 25.84
C LEU A 137 -7.53 -5.24 25.35
N VAL A 138 -7.20 -5.06 24.06
CA VAL A 138 -6.86 -3.74 23.46
C VAL A 138 -8.09 -2.88 23.16
N LEU A 139 -9.28 -3.48 23.03
CA LEU A 139 -10.55 -2.74 22.91
C LEU A 139 -11.12 -2.32 24.28
N ILE A 140 -10.79 -3.05 25.35
CA ILE A 140 -11.22 -2.77 26.73
C ILE A 140 -10.53 -1.58 27.45
N PRO A 141 -9.30 -1.10 27.14
CA PRO A 141 -8.61 -0.18 28.04
C PRO A 141 -9.15 1.26 27.98
N HIS A 142 -10.00 1.62 27.01
CA HIS A 142 -10.56 2.97 26.96
C HIS A 142 -11.85 3.18 27.77
N ARG A 143 -12.37 2.14 28.45
CA ARG A 143 -13.53 2.29 29.33
C ARG A 143 -13.30 1.85 30.79
N PHE A 144 -12.13 1.32 31.15
CA PHE A 144 -11.86 0.79 32.50
C PHE A 144 -10.67 1.41 33.26
N CYS A 145 -10.03 2.45 32.74
CA CYS A 145 -9.14 3.31 33.52
C CYS A 145 -9.81 4.68 33.72
N ASN A 146 -10.72 4.76 34.69
CA ASN A 146 -11.21 6.01 35.26
C ASN A 146 -11.10 5.90 36.78
N GLY A 147 -10.53 6.92 37.43
CA GLY A 147 -10.31 6.97 38.87
C GLY A 147 -9.30 8.04 39.24
#